data_AF-A0ABD7S906-F1
#
_entry.id   AF-A0ABD7S906-F1
#
_cell.length_a   1.000
_cell.length_b   1.000
_cell.length_c   1.000
_cell.angle_alpha   90.00
_cell.angle_beta   90.00
_cell.angle_gamma   90.00
#
_symmetry.space_group_name_H-M   'P 1'
#
loop_
_entity.id
_entity.type
_entity.pdbx_description
1 polymer ?
#
loop_
_entity_poly.entity_id
_entity_poly.type
_entity_poly.pdbx_seq_one_letter_code
_entity_poly.pdbx_strand_id
1 'polypeptide(L)' 'MREITQTRIHYGCERVLVMLRRERWRDKHKRMHRIYKEEGLSLSIVGRRRSSRRRKPIKVATTPNTL' A
#
# COMPACT_ATOMS: atom_id res chain seq x y z
N MET A 1 19.35 -3.70 2.45
CA MET A 1 18.10 -2.99 2.11
C MET A 1 17.63 -3.36 0.72
N ARG A 2 18.44 -3.06 -0.30
CA ARG A 2 18.20 -3.40 -1.70
C ARG A 2 17.73 -4.84 -1.89
N GLU A 3 18.45 -5.84 -1.40
CA GLU A 3 18.05 -7.26 -1.57
C GLU A 3 16.64 -7.59 -1.05
N ILE A 4 16.28 -7.12 0.16
CA ILE A 4 14.95 -7.35 0.76
C ILE A 4 13.86 -6.65 -0.06
N THR A 5 14.12 -5.41 -0.47
CA THR A 5 13.18 -4.60 -1.25
C THR A 5 13.10 -5.04 -2.72
N GLN A 6 14.16 -5.62 -3.26
CA GLN A 6 14.29 -6.09 -4.64
C GLN A 6 13.66 -7.47 -4.81
N THR A 7 13.72 -8.31 -3.78
CA THR A 7 12.94 -9.56 -3.72
C THR A 7 11.45 -9.28 -3.53
N ARG A 8 11.09 -8.16 -2.86
CA ARG A 8 9.72 -7.84 -2.47
C ARG A 8 9.32 -6.43 -2.88
N ILE A 9 9.36 -6.21 -4.19
CA ILE A 9 9.14 -4.94 -4.92
C ILE A 9 7.86 -4.18 -4.48
N HIS A 10 6.89 -4.85 -3.86
CA HIS A 10 5.56 -4.30 -3.55
C HIS A 10 5.32 -3.85 -2.10
N TYR A 11 6.36 -3.60 -1.30
CA TYR A 11 6.20 -3.24 0.10
C TYR A 11 6.51 -1.76 0.39
N GLY A 12 5.56 -1.10 1.05
CA GLY A 12 5.75 0.26 1.58
C GLY A 12 6.76 0.29 2.72
N CYS A 13 7.27 1.49 3.03
CA CYS A 13 8.30 1.75 4.04
C CYS A 13 8.05 1.08 5.40
N GLU A 14 6.81 1.08 5.91
CA GLU A 14 6.47 0.43 7.19
C GLU A 14 6.67 -1.09 7.16
N ARG A 15 6.31 -1.74 6.07
CA ARG A 15 6.38 -3.19 5.96
C ARG A 15 7.83 -3.65 5.82
N VAL A 16 8.64 -2.87 5.11
CA VAL A 16 10.10 -3.04 5.03
C VAL A 16 10.74 -2.92 6.43
N LEU A 17 10.30 -1.96 7.23
CA LEU A 17 10.77 -1.78 8.60
C LEU A 17 10.45 -2.97 9.51
N VAL A 18 9.25 -3.55 9.40
CA VAL A 18 8.87 -4.74 10.17
C VAL A 18 9.74 -5.94 9.81
N MET A 19 10.05 -6.12 8.52
CA MET A 19 10.88 -7.23 8.06
C MET A 19 12.32 -7.13 8.57
N LEU A 20 12.91 -5.94 8.49
CA LEU A 20 14.23 -5.70 9.06
C LEU A 20 14.31 -5.98 10.55
N ARG A 21 13.26 -5.64 11.32
CA ARG A 21 13.24 -5.95 12.76
C ARG A 21 13.27 -7.45 13.01
N ARG A 22 12.69 -8.26 12.12
CA ARG A 22 12.75 -9.73 12.20
C ARG A 22 14.15 -10.25 11.88
N GLU A 23 14.85 -9.61 10.97
CA GLU A 23 16.27 -9.87 10.66
C GLU A 23 17.24 -9.23 11.69
N ARG A 24 16.73 -8.83 12.87
CA ARG A 24 17.50 -8.21 13.97
C ARG A 24 18.17 -6.89 13.62
N TRP A 25 17.74 -6.21 12.56
CA TRP A 25 18.25 -4.90 12.21
C TRP A 25 17.67 -3.82 13.13
N ARG A 26 18.53 -3.14 13.90
CA ARG A 26 18.14 -2.17 14.96
C ARG A 26 18.22 -0.70 14.51
N ASP A 27 18.04 -0.42 13.22
CA ASP A 27 18.01 0.97 12.74
C ASP A 27 16.69 1.68 13.07
N LYS A 28 16.78 2.97 13.38
CA LYS A 28 15.62 3.81 13.66
C LYS A 28 14.84 4.09 12.38
N HIS A 29 13.51 4.12 12.49
CA HIS A 29 12.58 4.36 11.37
C HIS A 29 12.94 5.59 10.51
N LYS A 30 13.51 6.65 11.10
CA LYS A 30 13.92 7.85 10.36
C LYS A 30 15.06 7.61 9.36
N ARG A 31 16.09 6.84 9.75
CA ARG A 31 17.22 6.51 8.86
C ARG A 31 16.75 5.64 7.71
N MET A 32 15.90 4.67 8.05
CA MET A 32 15.19 3.80 7.12
C MET A 32 14.37 4.56 6.08
N HIS A 33 13.59 5.54 6.51
CA HIS A 33 12.78 6.36 5.62
C HIS A 33 13.63 7.22 4.67
N ARG A 34 14.78 7.75 5.13
CA ARG A 34 15.72 8.48 4.26
C ARG A 34 16.29 7.57 3.16
N ILE A 35 16.82 6.41 3.55
CA ILE A 35 17.34 5.42 2.60
C ILE A 35 16.25 4.97 1.62
N TYR A 36 15.03 4.70 2.11
CA TYR A 36 13.89 4.31 1.27
C TYR A 36 13.53 5.38 0.22
N LYS A 37 13.61 6.67 0.59
CA LYS A 37 13.34 7.80 -0.31
C LYS A 37 14.48 8.03 -1.30
N GLU A 38 15.73 7.92 -0.85
CA GLU A 38 16.94 8.04 -1.67
C GLU A 38 17.02 6.92 -2.72
N GLU A 39 16.59 5.72 -2.37
CA GLU A 39 16.52 4.57 -3.27
C GLU A 39 15.34 4.63 -4.26
N GLY A 40 14.49 5.67 -4.19
CA GLY A 40 13.37 5.84 -5.13
C GLY A 40 12.33 4.71 -5.08
N LEU A 41 12.30 3.93 -4.00
CA LEU A 41 11.44 2.77 -3.81
C LEU A 41 9.96 3.12 -3.61
N SER A 42 9.65 4.42 -3.55
CA SER A 42 8.27 4.88 -3.51
C SER A 42 7.59 4.57 -4.85
N LEU A 43 6.76 3.53 -4.84
CA LEU A 43 5.81 3.27 -5.91
C LEU A 43 4.81 4.43 -5.95
N SER A 44 5.06 5.40 -6.84
CA SER A 44 3.97 6.19 -7.39
C SER A 44 3.03 5.18 -8.04
N ILE A 45 1.91 4.86 -7.38
CA ILE A 45 0.86 4.04 -7.96
C ILE A 45 0.24 4.87 -9.09
N VAL A 46 0.90 4.85 -10.25
CA VAL A 46 0.40 5.33 -11.53
C VAL A 46 -0.82 4.48 -11.82
N GLY A 47 -1.99 5.01 -11.48
CA GLY A 47 -3.22 4.28 -11.63
C GLY A 47 -3.69 3.62 -10.33
N ARG A 48 -3.97 4.44 -9.31
CA ARG A 48 -5.32 4.35 -8.75
C ARG A 48 -6.26 4.85 -9.86
N ARG A 49 -6.42 4.06 -10.94
CA ARG A 49 -7.71 3.90 -11.60
C ARG A 49 -8.56 3.30 -10.51
N ARG A 50 -8.99 4.16 -9.56
CA ARG A 50 -10.17 3.92 -8.75
C ARG A 50 -11.12 3.39 -9.77
N SER A 51 -11.64 2.21 -9.51
CA SER A 51 -12.83 1.71 -10.12
C SER A 51 -13.92 2.78 -9.98
N SER A 52 -13.86 3.80 -10.83
CA SER A 52 -14.96 4.53 -11.40
C SER A 52 -15.61 3.67 -12.47
N ARG A 53 -15.55 2.32 -12.32
CA ARG A 53 -16.68 1.49 -12.72
C ARG A 53 -17.85 2.11 -11.98
N ARG A 54 -18.57 2.96 -12.69
CA ARG A 54 -19.71 3.75 -12.23
C ARG A 54 -20.46 2.85 -11.27
N ARG A 55 -20.46 3.19 -9.98
CA ARG A 55 -21.33 2.49 -9.03
C ARG A 55 -22.70 2.56 -9.67
N LYS A 56 -23.30 1.41 -10.00
CA LYS A 56 -24.67 1.41 -10.53
C LYS A 56 -25.52 2.15 -9.49
N PRO A 57 -26.36 3.10 -9.89
CA PRO A 57 -27.21 3.81 -8.93
C PRO A 57 -28.02 2.78 -8.14
N ILE A 58 -28.20 3.07 -6.84
CA ILE A 58 -29.03 2.25 -5.97
C ILE A 58 -30.42 2.19 -6.62
N LYS A 59 -30.94 0.98 -6.83
CA LYS A 59 -32.28 0.81 -7.38
C LYS A 59 -33.28 1.34 -6.36
N VAL A 60 -34.10 2.30 -6.77
CA VAL A 60 -35.19 2.83 -5.93
C VAL A 60 -36.26 1.75 -5.79
N ALA A 61 -36.79 1.57 -4.58
CA ALA A 61 -37.83 0.60 -4.31
C ALA A 61 -39.06 0.90 -5.19
N THR A 62 -39.50 -0.10 -5.97
CA THR A 62 -40.62 0.05 -6.92
C THR A 62 -41.97 -0.25 -6.27
N THR A 63 -41.98 -1.00 -5.16
CA THR A 63 -43.20 -1.42 -4.48
C THR A 63 -43.01 -1.39 -2.96
N PRO A 64 -44.06 -1.09 -2.17
CA PRO A 64 -44.03 -1.22 -0.72
C PRO A 64 -43.84 -2.70 -0.34
N ASN A 65 -43.05 -2.96 0.71
CA ASN A 65 -42.92 -4.30 1.26
C ASN A 65 -44.28 -4.70 1.86
N THR A 66 -44.95 -5.67 1.26
CA THR A 66 -46.16 -6.26 1.85
C THR A 66 -45.77 -7.21 2.98
N LEU A 67 -46.51 -7.15 4.08
CA LEU A 67 -46.34 -7.95 5.29
C LEU A 67 -46.60 -9.44 5.04
#